data_AF-A0A530KQ99-F1
#
_entry.id   AF-A0A530KQ99-F1
#
_cell.length_a   1.000
_cell.length_b   1.000
_cell.length_c   1.000
_cell.angle_alpha   90.00
_cell.angle_beta   90.00
_cell.angle_gamma   90.00
#
_symmetry.space_group_name_H-M   'P 1'
#
loop_
_entity.id
_entity.type
_entity.pdbx_description
1 polymer ?
#
loop_
_entity_poly.entity_id
_entity_poly.type
_entity_poly.pdbx_seq_one_letter_code
_entity_poly.pdbx_strand_id
1 'polypeptide(L)'
;MSDARSVKSDTLRAEATMRALADTKGMDAPEQAKFWLEGIAAKMHRGPRRDTWTSARDRAAEFAGIEVSMAKRIWQRWEDMKDVSGSALVKLMIAYERICETNERAADSYRAERLGSGTKNAETYQEPRTSRMGMGHAQN
;
A
#
# COMPACT_ATOMS: atom_id res chain seq x y z
N MET A 1 -15.55 33.40 -6.62
CA MET A 1 -16.51 32.47 -6.01
C MET A 1 -15.87 31.11 -6.00
N SER A 2 -15.21 30.76 -4.88
CA SER A 2 -14.41 29.54 -4.77
C SER A 2 -15.30 28.30 -4.69
N ASP A 3 -14.83 27.26 -5.35
CA ASP A 3 -15.57 26.09 -5.80
C ASP A 3 -16.11 25.23 -4.64
N ALA A 4 -17.43 25.20 -4.50
CA ALA A 4 -18.13 24.39 -3.50
C ALA A 4 -17.90 22.87 -3.69
N ARG A 5 -17.38 22.42 -4.85
CA ARG A 5 -16.94 21.04 -5.06
C ARG A 5 -15.67 20.70 -4.27
N SER A 6 -14.71 21.63 -4.17
CA SER A 6 -13.45 21.41 -3.45
C SER A 6 -13.68 21.22 -1.95
N VAL A 7 -14.61 21.99 -1.37
CA VAL A 7 -14.95 21.89 0.06
C VAL A 7 -15.60 20.54 0.38
N LYS A 8 -16.47 20.05 -0.52
CA LYS A 8 -17.14 18.74 -0.35
C LYS A 8 -16.17 17.55 -0.41
N SER A 9 -15.17 17.61 -1.30
CA SER A 9 -14.13 16.57 -1.36
C SER A 9 -13.26 16.54 -0.11
N ASP A 10 -12.94 17.70 0.47
CA ASP A 10 -12.16 17.77 1.72
C ASP A 10 -12.96 17.22 2.91
N THR A 11 -14.27 17.48 2.98
CA THR A 11 -15.13 16.89 4.03
C THR A 11 -15.31 15.39 3.88
N LEU A 12 -15.43 14.85 2.66
CA LEU A 12 -15.53 13.40 2.43
C LEU A 12 -14.20 12.69 2.75
N ARG A 13 -13.06 13.37 2.59
CA ARG A 13 -11.76 12.87 3.03
C ARG A 13 -11.60 12.94 4.55
N ALA A 14 -12.24 13.92 5.21
CA ALA A 14 -12.25 14.04 6.66
C ALA A 14 -13.15 12.99 7.36
N GLU A 15 -14.19 12.47 6.68
CA GLU A 15 -15.00 11.34 7.14
C GLU A 15 -14.37 9.97 6.85
N ALA A 16 -13.28 9.91 6.08
CA ALA A 16 -12.53 8.68 5.90
C ALA A 16 -11.84 8.31 7.21
N THR A 17 -12.42 7.35 7.93
CA THR A 17 -11.80 6.72 9.10
C THR A 17 -10.37 6.34 8.72
N MET A 18 -9.37 6.78 9.49
CA MET A 18 -7.96 6.41 9.27
C MET A 18 -7.88 4.91 9.04
N ARG A 19 -7.15 4.50 8.00
CA ARG A 19 -7.01 3.09 7.62
C ARG A 19 -6.54 2.26 8.80
N ALA A 20 -5.60 2.80 9.57
CA ALA A 20 -5.10 2.21 10.81
C ALA A 20 -6.21 1.82 11.80
N LEU A 21 -7.23 2.66 11.98
CA LEU A 21 -8.36 2.41 12.90
C LEU A 21 -9.41 1.46 12.29
N ALA A 22 -9.58 1.51 10.97
CA ALA A 22 -10.47 0.59 10.28
C ALA A 22 -9.93 -0.84 10.33
N ASP A 23 -8.63 -1.02 10.10
CA ASP A 23 -7.96 -2.33 10.05
C ASP A 23 -7.83 -2.98 11.43
N THR A 24 -7.83 -2.19 12.51
CA THR A 24 -7.71 -2.71 13.88
C THR A 24 -8.99 -2.56 14.71
N LYS A 25 -10.13 -2.36 14.05
CA LYS A 25 -11.43 -2.26 14.71
C LYS A 25 -11.73 -3.54 15.50
N GLY A 26 -11.91 -3.39 16.81
CA GLY A 26 -12.24 -4.49 17.73
C GLY A 26 -11.02 -5.15 18.38
N MET A 27 -9.81 -4.75 18.03
CA MET A 27 -8.57 -5.17 18.70
C MET A 27 -8.34 -4.33 19.96
N ASP A 28 -7.66 -4.91 20.95
CA ASP A 28 -7.19 -4.17 22.13
C ASP A 28 -5.92 -3.34 21.82
N ALA A 29 -5.50 -2.47 22.73
CA ALA A 29 -4.36 -1.57 22.47
C ALA A 29 -3.03 -2.31 22.23
N PRO A 30 -2.68 -3.38 22.98
CA PRO A 30 -1.52 -4.22 22.68
C PRO A 30 -1.57 -4.87 21.30
N GLU A 31 -2.70 -5.44 20.92
CA GLU A 31 -2.91 -6.08 19.62
C GLU A 31 -2.84 -5.06 18.48
N GLN A 32 -3.47 -3.89 18.63
CA GLN A 32 -3.34 -2.76 17.69
C GLN A 32 -1.88 -2.37 17.47
N ALA A 33 -1.14 -2.17 18.56
CA ALA A 33 0.27 -1.79 18.50
C ALA A 33 1.10 -2.86 17.79
N LYS A 34 0.83 -4.14 18.05
CA LYS A 34 1.48 -5.26 17.40
C LYS A 34 1.19 -5.28 15.91
N PHE A 35 -0.08 -5.17 15.52
CA PHE A 35 -0.53 -5.17 14.13
C PHE A 35 0.14 -4.05 13.32
N TRP A 36 0.10 -2.82 13.82
CA TRP A 36 0.73 -1.68 13.14
C TRP A 36 2.25 -1.84 13.04
N LEU A 37 2.90 -2.30 14.12
CA LEU A 37 4.35 -2.53 14.11
C LEU A 37 4.76 -3.61 13.08
N GLU A 38 3.99 -4.69 12.96
CA GLU A 38 4.23 -5.72 11.94
C GLU A 38 4.02 -5.21 10.52
N GLY A 39 2.98 -4.44 10.27
CA GLY A 39 2.74 -3.84 8.96
C GLY A 39 3.87 -2.91 8.53
N ILE A 40 4.36 -2.08 9.47
CA ILE A 40 5.52 -1.21 9.23
C ILE A 40 6.78 -2.05 8.97
N ALA A 41 7.05 -3.06 9.81
CA ALA A 41 8.22 -3.92 9.67
C ALA A 41 8.21 -4.70 8.35
N ALA A 42 7.05 -5.20 7.92
CA ALA A 42 6.89 -5.89 6.64
C ALA A 42 7.26 -5.00 5.46
N LYS A 43 6.86 -3.72 5.48
CA LYS A 43 7.26 -2.75 4.43
C LYS A 43 8.76 -2.48 4.43
N MET A 44 9.39 -2.50 5.60
CA MET A 44 10.82 -2.22 5.75
C MET A 44 11.72 -3.44 5.56
N HIS A 45 11.15 -4.63 5.50
CA HIS A 45 11.90 -5.87 5.36
C HIS A 45 12.50 -5.95 3.95
N ARG A 46 13.83 -6.08 3.87
CA ARG A 46 14.60 -6.07 2.61
C ARG A 46 14.71 -7.47 1.96
N GLY A 47 13.89 -8.41 2.43
CA GLY A 47 13.80 -9.76 1.91
C GLY A 47 14.60 -10.81 2.71
N PRO A 48 14.19 -12.08 2.65
CA PRO A 48 14.62 -13.12 3.59
C PRO A 48 16.10 -13.54 3.49
N ARG A 49 16.78 -13.19 2.40
CA ARG A 49 18.21 -13.49 2.20
C ARG A 49 19.15 -12.40 2.68
N ARG A 50 18.64 -11.19 2.96
CA ARG A 50 19.47 -10.00 3.23
C ARG A 50 19.16 -9.34 4.57
N ASP A 51 18.13 -9.80 5.25
CA ASP A 51 17.54 -9.07 6.36
C ASP A 51 16.81 -10.00 7.32
N THR A 52 16.66 -9.52 8.56
CA THR A 52 15.96 -10.26 9.62
C THR A 52 14.73 -9.48 10.06
N TRP A 53 13.72 -10.20 10.56
CA TRP A 53 12.54 -9.58 11.15
C TRP A 53 12.88 -8.70 12.37
N THR A 54 13.94 -9.03 13.13
CA THR A 54 14.40 -8.19 14.23
C THR A 54 14.99 -6.87 13.72
N SER A 55 15.79 -6.90 12.66
CA SER A 55 16.32 -5.68 12.05
C SER A 55 15.23 -4.84 11.39
N ALA A 56 14.22 -5.48 10.78
CA ALA A 56 13.06 -4.80 10.23
C ALA A 56 12.19 -4.14 11.31
N ARG A 57 11.99 -4.81 12.44
CA ARG A 57 11.34 -4.23 13.63
C ARG A 57 12.09 -3.01 14.14
N ASP A 58 13.42 -3.07 14.24
CA ASP A 58 14.20 -1.95 14.78
C ASP A 58 14.09 -0.73 13.87
N ARG A 59 14.14 -0.93 12.55
CA ARG A 59 13.86 0.14 11.58
C ARG A 59 12.41 0.65 11.66
N ALA A 60 11.45 -0.23 11.90
CA ALA A 60 10.05 0.16 12.10
C ALA A 60 9.88 1.03 13.35
N ALA A 61 10.57 0.69 14.44
CA ALA A 61 10.59 1.47 15.67
C ALA A 61 11.20 2.86 15.45
N GLU A 62 12.35 2.93 14.78
CA GLU A 62 13.02 4.18 14.40
C GLU A 62 12.11 5.06 13.55
N PHE A 63 11.47 4.48 12.52
CA PHE A 63 10.56 5.20 11.65
C PHE A 63 9.32 5.72 12.36
N ALA A 64 8.74 4.92 13.26
CA ALA A 64 7.61 5.33 14.08
C ALA A 64 8.03 6.31 15.20
N GLY A 65 9.32 6.45 15.48
CA GLY A 65 9.83 7.29 16.57
C GLY A 65 9.47 6.75 17.95
N ILE A 66 9.35 5.42 18.08
CA ILE A 66 9.18 4.74 19.37
C ILE A 66 10.52 4.13 19.82
N GLU A 67 10.63 3.88 21.11
CA GLU A 67 11.84 3.30 21.68
C GLU A 67 11.96 1.81 21.31
N VAL A 68 13.17 1.36 21.01
CA VAL A 68 13.42 0.01 20.45
C VAL A 68 13.07 -1.09 21.46
N SER A 69 13.29 -0.87 22.77
CA SER A 69 12.88 -1.83 23.80
C SER A 69 11.35 -1.96 23.91
N MET A 70 10.59 -0.87 23.73
CA MET A 70 9.14 -0.90 23.64
C MET A 70 8.69 -1.70 22.41
N ALA A 71 9.28 -1.45 21.24
CA ALA A 71 9.00 -2.21 20.04
C ALA A 71 9.32 -3.71 20.22
N LYS A 72 10.45 -4.04 20.86
CA LYS A 72 10.82 -5.42 21.21
C LYS A 72 9.81 -6.06 22.15
N ARG A 73 9.34 -5.32 23.16
CA ARG A 73 8.34 -5.79 24.13
C ARG A 73 7.02 -6.11 23.44
N ILE A 74 6.50 -5.19 22.62
CA ILE A 74 5.29 -5.40 21.82
C ILE A 74 5.47 -6.63 20.91
N TRP A 75 6.60 -6.71 20.21
CA TRP A 75 6.85 -7.80 19.26
C TRP A 75 6.79 -9.19 19.88
N GLN A 76 7.23 -9.34 21.12
CA GLN A 76 7.43 -10.63 21.78
C GLN A 76 6.33 -10.99 22.79
N ARG A 77 5.68 -9.99 23.40
CA ARG A 77 4.84 -10.19 24.59
C ARG A 77 3.53 -9.40 24.56
N TRP A 78 3.03 -9.03 23.38
CA TRP A 78 1.78 -8.27 23.28
C TRP A 78 0.61 -9.01 23.92
N GLU A 79 0.54 -10.34 23.80
CA GLU A 79 -0.53 -11.19 24.39
C GLU A 79 -0.61 -11.07 25.92
N ASP A 80 0.54 -10.88 26.58
CA ASP A 80 0.64 -10.73 28.04
C ASP A 80 0.57 -9.27 28.50
N MET A 81 0.52 -8.31 27.56
CA MET A 81 0.50 -6.89 27.89
C MET A 81 -0.91 -6.45 28.24
N LYS A 82 -1.06 -5.80 29.39
CA LYS A 82 -2.32 -5.16 29.77
C LYS A 82 -2.56 -3.87 28.97
N ASP A 83 -1.50 -3.14 28.67
CA ASP A 83 -1.57 -1.83 28.01
C ASP A 83 -0.25 -1.45 27.35
N VAL A 84 -0.32 -0.49 26.42
CA VAL A 84 0.80 0.14 25.72
C VAL A 84 0.73 1.64 26.00
N SER A 85 1.88 2.32 26.11
CA SER A 85 1.84 3.77 26.31
C SER A 85 1.08 4.46 25.16
N GLY A 86 0.12 5.32 25.50
CA GLY A 86 -0.70 6.00 24.49
C GLY A 86 0.15 6.79 23.47
N SER A 87 1.30 7.32 23.89
CA SER A 87 2.26 7.97 22.99
C SER A 87 2.87 7.02 21.96
N ALA A 88 3.19 5.79 22.34
CA ALA A 88 3.69 4.77 21.40
C ALA A 88 2.57 4.31 20.46
N LEU A 89 1.35 4.15 20.99
CA LEU A 89 0.17 3.76 20.22
C LEU A 89 -0.13 4.77 19.09
N VAL A 90 -0.22 6.07 19.44
CA VAL A 90 -0.48 7.14 18.46
C VAL A 90 0.64 7.23 17.41
N LYS A 91 1.90 7.10 17.83
CA LYS A 91 3.05 7.11 16.92
C LYS A 91 3.01 5.96 15.91
N LEU A 92 2.71 4.75 16.38
CA LEU A 92 2.57 3.58 15.52
C LEU A 92 1.40 3.73 14.55
N MET A 93 0.25 4.21 15.03
CA MET A 93 -0.93 4.47 14.20
C MET A 93 -0.60 5.43 13.05
N ILE A 94 0.01 6.58 13.35
CA ILE A 94 0.39 7.59 12.35
C ILE A 94 1.42 7.02 11.36
N ALA A 95 2.40 6.26 11.85
CA ALA A 95 3.43 5.67 11.00
C ALA A 95 2.86 4.61 10.05
N TYR A 96 1.91 3.80 10.53
CA TYR A 96 1.20 2.82 9.72
C TYR A 96 0.35 3.51 8.65
N GLU A 97 -0.40 4.55 9.02
CA GLU A 97 -1.22 5.31 8.07
C GLU A 97 -0.39 5.86 6.91
N ARG A 98 0.77 6.46 7.20
CA ARG A 98 1.69 6.98 6.18
C ARG A 98 2.13 5.91 5.17
N ILE A 99 2.30 4.67 5.62
CA ILE A 99 2.66 3.54 4.75
C ILE A 99 1.48 3.16 3.85
N CYS A 100 0.27 3.09 4.42
CA CYS A 100 -0.95 2.84 3.67
C CYS A 100 -1.18 3.90 2.60
N GLU A 101 -1.12 5.19 2.96
CA GLU A 101 -1.25 6.31 2.02
C GLU A 101 -0.23 6.24 0.87
N THR A 102 1.02 5.89 1.19
CA THR A 102 2.08 5.77 0.17
C THR A 102 1.80 4.62 -0.80
N ASN A 103 1.30 3.49 -0.29
CA ASN A 103 0.94 2.34 -1.11
C ASN A 103 -0.29 2.64 -1.99
N GLU A 104 -1.30 3.34 -1.46
CA GLU A 104 -2.48 3.74 -2.21
C GLU A 104 -2.12 4.70 -3.34
N ARG A 105 -1.26 5.70 -3.08
CA ARG A 105 -0.74 6.59 -4.14
C ARG A 105 -0.02 5.83 -5.25
N ALA A 106 0.80 4.83 -4.90
CA ALA A 106 1.47 3.99 -5.89
C ALA A 106 0.46 3.14 -6.69
N ALA A 107 -0.56 2.60 -6.04
CA ALA A 107 -1.62 1.86 -6.73
C ALA A 107 -2.42 2.76 -7.69
N ASP A 108 -2.71 4.00 -7.29
CA ASP A 108 -3.40 4.97 -8.12
C ASP A 108 -2.57 5.42 -9.32
N SER A 109 -1.25 5.61 -9.15
CA SER A 109 -0.38 5.88 -10.30
C SER A 109 -0.37 4.72 -11.29
N TYR A 110 -0.28 3.47 -10.83
CA TYR A 110 -0.36 2.30 -11.72
C TYR A 110 -1.72 2.17 -12.42
N ARG A 111 -2.82 2.50 -11.74
CA ARG A 111 -4.16 2.53 -12.37
C ARG A 111 -4.24 3.62 -13.44
N ALA A 112 -3.70 4.81 -13.16
CA ALA A 112 -3.65 5.92 -14.10
C ALA A 112 -2.79 5.56 -15.33
N GLU A 113 -1.63 4.94 -15.14
CA GLU A 113 -0.79 4.44 -16.24
C GLU A 113 -1.51 3.39 -17.09
N ARG A 114 -2.23 2.45 -16.46
CA ARG A 114 -3.01 1.43 -17.18
C ARG A 114 -4.13 2.06 -18.01
N LEU A 115 -4.90 2.98 -17.43
CA LEU A 115 -6.00 3.68 -18.11
C LEU A 115 -5.49 4.61 -19.21
N GLY A 116 -4.35 5.28 -19.01
CA GLY A 116 -3.71 6.16 -19.99
C GLY A 116 -3.02 5.41 -21.14
N SER A 117 -2.62 4.15 -20.93
CA SER A 117 -2.03 3.30 -21.97
C SER A 117 -3.08 2.56 -22.80
N GLY A 118 -4.29 2.36 -22.25
CA GLY A 118 -5.41 1.72 -22.95
C GLY A 118 -5.98 2.53 -24.11
N THR A 119 -5.69 3.84 -24.20
CA THR A 119 -6.12 4.70 -25.30
C THR A 119 -5.11 4.82 -26.45
N LYS A 120 -3.88 4.32 -26.32
CA LYS A 120 -2.82 4.53 -27.31
C LYS A 120 -2.43 3.31 -28.16
N ASN A 121 -2.85 2.09 -27.78
CA ASN A 121 -2.41 0.86 -28.45
C ASN A 121 -3.57 -0.02 -28.95
N ALA A 122 -4.68 0.57 -29.39
CA ALA A 122 -5.67 -0.13 -30.20
C ALA A 122 -5.29 -0.02 -31.69
N GLU A 123 -4.06 -0.38 -32.05
CA GLU A 123 -3.74 -0.65 -33.45
C GLU A 123 -4.50 -1.93 -33.83
N THR A 124 -5.57 -1.72 -34.57
CA THR A 124 -6.40 -2.78 -35.14
C THR A 124 -5.48 -3.63 -36.02
N TYR A 125 -5.26 -4.88 -35.63
CA TYR A 125 -4.62 -5.87 -36.49
C TYR A 125 -5.45 -5.98 -37.77
N GLN A 126 -4.97 -5.36 -38.86
CA GLN A 126 -5.54 -5.58 -40.18
C GLN A 126 -4.92 -6.85 -40.75
N GLU A 127 -5.70 -7.92 -40.72
CA GLU A 127 -5.43 -9.14 -41.44
C GLU A 127 -5.17 -8.81 -42.92
N PRO A 128 -4.02 -9.19 -43.51
CA PRO A 128 -3.79 -8.99 -44.92
C PRO A 128 -4.74 -9.90 -45.68
N ARG A 129 -5.79 -9.32 -46.26
CA ARG A 129 -6.67 -9.99 -47.22
C ARG A 129 -5.81 -10.51 -48.38
N THR A 130 -5.55 -11.81 -48.38
CA THR A 130 -4.96 -12.52 -49.50
C THR A 130 -5.96 -12.47 -50.67
N SER A 131 -5.83 -11.44 -51.50
CA SER A 131 -6.58 -11.36 -52.76
C SER A 131 -6.10 -12.45 -53.70
N ARG A 132 -6.95 -13.45 -53.84
CA ARG A 132 -6.92 -14.48 -54.88
C ARG A 132 -7.25 -13.85 -56.24
N MET A 133 -6.25 -13.72 -57.12
CA MET A 133 -6.34 -13.71 -58.60
C MET A 133 -4.95 -14.14 -59.09
N GLY A 134 -4.68 -15.29 -59.74
CA GLY A 134 -5.43 -15.96 -60.80
C GLY A 134 -4.87 -15.54 -62.17
N MET A 135 -3.83 -16.21 -62.67
CA MET A 135 -3.30 -16.30 -64.07
C MET A 135 -1.96 -17.09 -63.93
N GLY A 136 -1.78 -18.35 -64.32
CA GLY A 136 -2.21 -19.05 -65.53
C GLY A 136 -1.15 -18.91 -66.61
N HIS A 137 -0.17 -19.83 -66.70
CA HIS A 137 0.20 -20.52 -67.95
C HIS A 137 1.39 -21.49 -67.78
N ALA A 138 1.17 -22.71 -68.27
CA ALA A 138 2.17 -23.73 -68.56
C ALA A 138 3.07 -23.32 -69.76
N GLN A 139 4.26 -23.90 -69.87
CA GLN A 139 4.66 -24.78 -70.99
C GLN A 139 6.15 -25.19 -70.95
N ASN A 140 6.34 -26.49 -71.21
CA ASN A 140 7.51 -27.28 -71.64
C ASN A 140 8.79 -27.28 -70.81
#